data_AF-M1GK78-F1
#
_entry.id   AF-M1GK78-F1
#
_cell.length_a   1.000
_cell.length_b   1.000
_cell.length_c   1.000
_cell.angle_alpha   90.00
_cell.angle_beta   90.00
_cell.angle_gamma   90.00
#
_symmetry.space_group_name_H-M   'P 1'
#
loop_
_entity.id
_entity.type
_entity.pdbx_description
1 polymer ?
#
loop_
_entity_poly.entity_id
_entity_poly.type
_entity_poly.pdbx_seq_one_letter_code
_entity_poly.pdbx_strand_id
1 'polypeptide(L)'
;SLGSQPILCGSIPGLVPKQLRFCRNYIEIMPSVAEGVKLGIQECQHQFRGRRWNCTTIDDSLAIFGPVLDKATRESAFVHAIASAGVAFAVTRSCAEGTSTICGCDSHHKGPPGDGRKWGGCSEDADFGVLVSREFADARENRPDARSAMNRHNNEAGRTTILDHMHLKCKCHGLSGGCEVKTCWWAQPDFRAIGDYLKDKYDSASEMVVEKHRESRGWVETLRAKYALFKPPTERDLVYYENSPNFCEPNPGTG
;
A
#
# COMPACT_ATOMS: atom_id res chain seq x y z
N SER A 1 -5.56 -23.59 23.57
CA SER A 1 -5.93 -23.54 22.15
C SER A 1 -7.06 -22.52 22.01
N LEU A 2 -6.73 -21.23 21.83
CA LEU A 2 -7.71 -20.21 21.50
C LEU A 2 -7.74 -20.10 19.98
N GLY A 3 -8.61 -20.87 19.34
CA GLY A 3 -8.95 -20.64 17.94
C GLY A 3 -9.60 -19.27 17.84
N SER A 4 -8.96 -18.36 17.14
CA SER A 4 -9.55 -17.10 16.69
C SER A 4 -10.93 -17.39 16.08
N GLN A 5 -11.98 -16.75 16.59
CA GLN A 5 -13.31 -16.90 16.00
C GLN A 5 -13.24 -16.63 14.49
N PRO A 6 -13.90 -17.45 13.65
CA PRO A 6 -13.85 -17.26 12.21
C PRO A 6 -14.44 -15.88 11.88
N ILE A 7 -13.61 -15.03 11.26
CA ILE A 7 -14.05 -13.71 10.80
C ILE A 7 -15.18 -13.92 9.80
N LEU A 8 -16.36 -13.35 10.06
CA LEU A 8 -17.40 -13.26 9.05
C LEU A 8 -17.11 -12.04 8.18
N CYS A 9 -16.82 -12.24 6.90
CA CYS A 9 -16.65 -11.13 5.95
C CYS A 9 -17.82 -10.12 5.97
N GLY A 10 -19.04 -10.60 6.25
CA GLY A 10 -20.23 -9.76 6.34
C GLY A 10 -20.30 -8.83 7.56
N SER A 11 -19.50 -9.10 8.60
CA SER A 11 -19.41 -8.22 9.78
C SER A 11 -18.30 -7.18 9.66
N ILE A 12 -17.49 -7.22 8.59
CA ILE A 12 -16.47 -6.21 8.33
C ILE A 12 -17.17 -4.96 7.77
N PRO A 13 -17.18 -3.83 8.50
CA PRO A 13 -17.84 -2.62 8.04
C PRO A 13 -17.14 -2.07 6.78
N GLY A 14 -17.94 -1.58 5.83
CA GLY A 14 -17.44 -0.83 4.67
C GLY A 14 -16.98 -1.67 3.46
N LEU A 15 -17.06 -3.00 3.50
CA LEU A 15 -16.74 -3.83 2.33
C LEU A 15 -17.81 -3.74 1.24
N VAL A 16 -17.38 -3.53 -0.01
CA VAL A 16 -18.26 -3.60 -1.18
C VAL A 16 -18.41 -5.06 -1.66
N PRO A 17 -19.44 -5.41 -2.48
CA PRO A 17 -19.66 -6.77 -2.95
C PRO A 17 -18.45 -7.45 -3.63
N LYS A 18 -17.59 -6.69 -4.32
CA LYS A 18 -16.35 -7.23 -4.90
C LYS A 18 -15.32 -7.59 -3.83
N GLN A 19 -15.16 -6.76 -2.79
CA GLN A 19 -14.30 -7.06 -1.63
C GLN A 19 -14.86 -8.19 -0.77
N LEU A 20 -16.19 -8.32 -0.64
CA LEU A 20 -16.81 -9.45 0.06
C LEU A 20 -16.48 -10.78 -0.61
N ARG A 21 -16.45 -10.84 -1.94
CA ARG A 21 -16.01 -12.03 -2.68
C ARG A 21 -14.53 -12.32 -2.45
N PHE A 22 -13.68 -11.30 -2.52
CA PHE A 22 -12.26 -11.43 -2.18
C PHE A 22 -12.06 -11.98 -0.77
N CYS A 23 -12.71 -11.37 0.24
CA CYS A 23 -12.62 -11.79 1.63
C CYS A 23 -13.02 -13.26 1.84
N ARG A 24 -14.06 -13.74 1.14
CA ARG A 24 -14.47 -15.15 1.22
C ARG A 24 -13.43 -16.11 0.63
N ASN A 25 -12.74 -15.70 -0.43
CA ASN A 25 -11.71 -16.51 -1.09
C ASN A 25 -10.39 -16.50 -0.31
N TYR A 26 -10.09 -15.41 0.40
CA TYR A 26 -8.81 -15.16 1.06
C TYR A 26 -8.96 -14.96 2.57
N ILE A 27 -9.92 -15.66 3.19
CA ILE A 27 -10.30 -15.42 4.59
C ILE A 27 -9.14 -15.57 5.57
N GLU A 28 -8.22 -16.50 5.31
CA GLU A 28 -7.06 -16.78 6.17
C GLU A 28 -6.11 -15.58 6.31
N ILE A 29 -5.97 -14.76 5.26
CA ILE A 29 -5.05 -13.61 5.23
C ILE A 29 -5.74 -12.28 5.53
N MET A 30 -7.07 -12.27 5.66
CA MET A 30 -7.83 -11.06 5.99
C MET A 30 -7.43 -10.37 7.30
N PRO A 31 -7.01 -11.08 8.38
CA PRO A 31 -6.43 -10.43 9.55
C PRO A 31 -5.23 -9.55 9.20
N SER A 32 -4.33 -10.04 8.33
CA SER A 32 -3.15 -9.31 7.88
C SER A 32 -3.49 -8.14 6.96
N VAL A 33 -4.57 -8.24 6.16
CA VAL A 33 -5.09 -7.10 5.38
C VAL A 33 -5.58 -5.99 6.31
N ALA A 34 -6.33 -6.32 7.37
CA ALA A 34 -6.81 -5.35 8.35
C ALA A 34 -5.66 -4.73 9.15
N GLU A 35 -4.71 -5.54 9.58
CA GLU A 35 -3.49 -5.06 10.24
C GLU A 35 -2.67 -4.14 9.33
N GLY A 36 -2.57 -4.46 8.04
CA GLY A 36 -1.85 -3.63 7.06
C GLY A 36 -2.47 -2.25 6.86
N VAL A 37 -3.80 -2.14 6.85
CA VAL A 37 -4.48 -0.84 6.84
C VAL A 37 -4.15 -0.04 8.09
N LYS A 38 -4.27 -0.66 9.26
CA LYS A 38 -3.94 -0.03 10.54
C LYS A 38 -2.49 0.44 10.60
N LEU A 39 -1.55 -0.40 10.16
CA LEU A 39 -0.14 -0.07 10.05
C LEU A 39 0.09 1.17 9.16
N GLY A 40 -0.57 1.20 8.00
CA GLY A 40 -0.53 2.35 7.08
C GLY A 40 -0.99 3.65 7.73
N ILE A 41 -2.08 3.62 8.50
CA ILE A 41 -2.61 4.81 9.16
C ILE A 41 -1.82 5.25 10.37
N GLN A 42 -1.30 4.32 11.15
CA GLN A 42 -0.36 4.64 12.23
C GLN A 42 0.88 5.35 11.68
N GLU A 43 1.42 4.88 10.55
CA GLU A 43 2.55 5.55 9.92
C GLU A 43 2.14 6.89 9.30
N CYS A 44 0.92 7.03 8.77
CA CYS A 44 0.40 8.32 8.33
C CYS A 44 0.35 9.35 9.47
N GLN A 45 -0.23 8.97 10.61
CA GLN A 45 -0.25 9.81 11.81
C GLN A 45 1.16 10.16 12.28
N HIS A 46 2.09 9.20 12.21
CA HIS A 46 3.49 9.44 12.51
C HIS A 46 4.10 10.49 11.56
N GLN A 47 3.97 10.33 10.25
CA GLN A 47 4.55 11.23 9.25
C GLN A 47 3.98 12.66 9.32
N PHE A 48 2.71 12.79 9.72
CA PHE A 48 2.00 14.06 9.80
C PHE A 48 1.85 14.62 11.24
N ARG A 49 2.50 14.03 12.25
CA ARG A 49 2.39 14.41 13.68
C ARG A 49 2.65 15.88 14.01
N GLY A 50 3.40 16.60 13.17
CA GLY A 50 3.73 18.02 13.34
C GLY A 50 3.02 18.95 12.35
N ARG A 51 2.07 18.45 11.56
CA ARG A 51 1.32 19.21 10.55
C ARG A 51 -0.07 19.58 11.09
N ARG A 52 -0.70 20.62 10.50
CA ARG A 52 -2.07 21.04 10.85
C ARG A 52 -3.08 19.92 10.62
N TRP A 53 -2.98 19.27 9.46
CA TRP A 53 -3.62 17.98 9.22
C TRP A 53 -2.64 16.88 9.65
N ASN A 54 -3.04 16.09 10.64
CA ASN A 54 -2.20 15.11 11.34
C ASN A 54 -2.64 13.65 11.09
N CYS A 55 -3.51 13.41 10.11
CA CYS A 55 -4.05 12.10 9.75
C CYS A 55 -4.92 11.40 10.81
N THR A 56 -5.35 12.09 11.88
CA THR A 56 -6.21 11.47 12.93
C THR A 56 -7.69 11.46 12.58
N THR A 57 -8.11 12.16 11.53
CA THR A 57 -9.50 12.17 11.06
C THR A 57 -9.87 10.92 10.26
N ILE A 58 -8.90 10.04 10.02
CA ILE A 58 -9.10 8.81 9.24
C ILE A 58 -9.38 7.65 10.20
N ASP A 59 -10.46 6.92 9.93
CA ASP A 59 -10.77 5.70 10.64
C ASP A 59 -9.81 4.56 10.23
N ASP A 60 -9.29 3.83 11.22
CA ASP A 60 -8.38 2.69 11.03
C ASP A 60 -9.09 1.45 10.43
N SER A 61 -10.39 1.57 10.10
CA SER A 61 -11.18 0.48 9.55
C SER A 61 -10.89 0.22 8.06
N LEU A 62 -11.21 -1.00 7.60
CA LEU A 62 -11.14 -1.38 6.18
C LEU A 62 -12.02 -0.49 5.26
N ALA A 63 -12.85 0.37 5.84
CA ALA A 63 -13.62 1.38 5.12
C ALA A 63 -12.76 2.54 4.57
N ILE A 64 -11.47 2.62 4.92
CA ILE A 64 -10.53 3.63 4.41
C ILE A 64 -10.41 3.64 2.88
N PHE A 65 -10.58 2.49 2.23
CA PHE A 65 -10.67 2.40 0.77
C PHE A 65 -12.01 2.95 0.23
N GLY A 66 -12.72 3.73 1.04
CA GLY A 66 -13.99 4.36 0.74
C GLY A 66 -13.97 5.88 0.80
N PRO A 67 -15.15 6.52 0.77
CA PRO A 67 -15.29 7.98 0.75
C PRO A 67 -14.96 8.63 2.11
N VAL A 68 -13.88 8.20 2.77
CA VAL A 68 -13.45 8.79 4.07
C VAL A 68 -12.71 10.11 3.85
N LEU A 69 -12.13 10.31 2.66
CA LEU A 69 -11.60 11.59 2.19
C LEU A 69 -12.23 11.94 0.84
N ASP A 70 -13.40 12.58 0.85
CA ASP A 70 -14.17 12.87 -0.38
C ASP A 70 -13.40 13.69 -1.41
N LYS A 71 -12.47 14.54 -0.97
CA LYS A 71 -11.68 15.41 -1.85
C LYS A 71 -10.39 14.76 -2.34
N ALA A 72 -10.08 14.96 -3.60
CA ALA A 72 -8.88 14.48 -4.30
C ALA A 72 -7.65 15.35 -3.98
N THR A 73 -7.38 15.53 -2.68
CA THR A 73 -6.26 16.33 -2.19
C THR A 73 -4.96 15.53 -2.16
N ARG A 74 -3.87 16.24 -1.94
CA ARG A 74 -2.54 15.65 -1.77
C ARG A 74 -2.46 14.69 -0.57
N GLU A 75 -3.17 15.00 0.51
CA GLU A 75 -3.27 14.15 1.71
C GLU A 75 -3.97 12.83 1.38
N SER A 76 -5.08 12.89 0.64
CA SER A 76 -5.77 11.70 0.14
C SER A 76 -4.86 10.82 -0.71
N ALA A 77 -4.04 11.42 -1.58
CA ALA A 77 -3.07 10.68 -2.39
C ALA A 77 -2.11 9.86 -1.52
N PHE A 78 -1.56 10.47 -0.48
CA PHE A 78 -0.66 9.80 0.46
C PHE A 78 -1.37 8.70 1.26
N VAL A 79 -2.58 8.97 1.76
CA VAL A 79 -3.37 7.98 2.54
C VAL A 79 -3.64 6.72 1.72
N HIS A 80 -4.05 6.87 0.46
CA HIS A 80 -4.27 5.74 -0.45
C HIS A 80 -2.99 4.93 -0.71
N ALA A 81 -1.86 5.62 -0.92
CA ALA A 81 -0.56 4.99 -1.13
C ALA A 81 -0.08 4.23 0.11
N ILE A 82 -0.05 4.88 1.28
CA ILE A 82 0.47 4.27 2.51
C ILE A 82 -0.42 3.14 3.02
N ALA A 83 -1.74 3.23 2.85
CA ALA A 83 -2.66 2.13 3.18
C ALA A 83 -2.46 0.93 2.24
N SER A 84 -2.32 1.16 0.94
CA SER A 84 -2.06 0.09 -0.04
C SER A 84 -0.70 -0.57 0.17
N ALA A 85 0.32 0.22 0.51
CA ALA A 85 1.65 -0.26 0.90
C ALA A 85 1.57 -1.07 2.21
N GLY A 86 0.81 -0.60 3.21
CA GLY A 86 0.62 -1.27 4.49
C GLY A 86 -0.04 -2.64 4.34
N VAL A 87 -1.08 -2.77 3.51
CA VAL A 87 -1.69 -4.07 3.18
C VAL A 87 -0.68 -5.01 2.54
N ALA A 88 0.05 -4.54 1.51
CA ALA A 88 1.05 -5.38 0.85
C ALA A 88 2.13 -5.83 1.85
N PHE A 89 2.61 -4.91 2.68
CA PHE A 89 3.64 -5.18 3.68
C PHE A 89 3.23 -6.22 4.71
N ALA A 90 2.07 -6.04 5.34
CA ALA A 90 1.59 -6.90 6.42
C ALA A 90 1.24 -8.30 5.91
N VAL A 91 0.63 -8.40 4.72
CA VAL A 91 0.35 -9.70 4.09
C VAL A 91 1.64 -10.45 3.77
N THR A 92 2.61 -9.79 3.13
CA THR A 92 3.92 -10.40 2.84
C THR A 92 4.64 -10.86 4.11
N ARG A 93 4.60 -10.05 5.18
CA ARG A 93 5.22 -10.40 6.47
C ARG A 93 4.55 -11.63 7.10
N SER A 94 3.23 -11.64 7.18
CA SER A 94 2.44 -12.74 7.75
C SER A 94 2.66 -14.06 6.99
N CYS A 95 2.73 -14.00 5.66
CA CYS A 95 3.06 -15.16 4.83
C CYS A 95 4.46 -15.72 5.13
N ALA A 96 5.45 -14.84 5.29
CA ALA A 96 6.82 -15.26 5.63
C ALA A 96 6.95 -15.88 7.04
N GLU A 97 6.03 -15.57 7.95
CA GLU A 97 5.95 -16.19 9.27
C GLU A 97 5.33 -17.60 9.24
N GLY A 98 4.72 -18.01 8.13
CA GLY A 98 4.15 -19.35 7.94
C GLY A 98 2.84 -19.58 8.70
N THR A 99 2.08 -18.52 8.97
CA THR A 99 0.81 -18.58 9.71
C THR A 99 -0.39 -18.98 8.83
N SER A 100 -0.26 -18.87 7.51
CA SER A 100 -1.32 -19.15 6.53
C SER A 100 -0.97 -20.36 5.65
N THR A 101 -1.99 -21.07 5.16
CA THR A 101 -1.80 -22.24 4.28
C THR A 101 -1.71 -21.87 2.80
N ILE A 102 -2.18 -20.69 2.43
CA ILE A 102 -2.30 -20.24 1.03
C ILE A 102 -1.10 -19.42 0.53
N CYS A 103 -0.15 -19.09 1.42
CA CYS A 103 1.06 -18.34 1.11
C CYS A 103 2.21 -18.74 2.03
N GLY A 104 3.43 -18.31 1.69
CA GLY A 104 4.63 -18.67 2.43
C GLY A 104 5.84 -17.86 2.00
N CYS A 105 7.03 -18.43 2.21
CA CYS A 105 8.27 -17.89 1.68
C CYS A 105 8.30 -17.99 0.15
N ASP A 106 8.93 -17.02 -0.49
CA ASP A 106 9.17 -17.05 -1.92
C ASP A 106 10.06 -18.25 -2.30
N SER A 107 9.50 -19.11 -3.16
CA SER A 107 10.11 -20.37 -3.63
C SER A 107 10.68 -20.27 -5.05
N HIS A 108 10.58 -19.11 -5.71
CA HIS A 108 11.13 -18.94 -7.05
C HIS A 108 12.65 -19.11 -7.03
N HIS A 109 13.17 -19.78 -8.07
CA HIS A 109 14.60 -20.09 -8.18
C HIS A 109 15.41 -18.81 -8.34
N LYS A 110 16.06 -18.40 -7.25
CA LYS A 110 16.96 -17.25 -7.25
C LYS A 110 18.24 -17.74 -7.92
N GLY A 111 18.66 -17.03 -8.98
CA GLY A 111 19.91 -17.32 -9.69
C GLY A 111 21.08 -17.48 -8.71
N PRO A 112 22.20 -18.10 -9.14
CA PRO A 112 23.28 -18.47 -8.23
C PRO A 112 23.69 -17.29 -7.35
N PRO A 113 23.72 -17.46 -6.01
CA PRO A 113 24.09 -16.40 -5.10
C PRO A 113 25.54 -16.00 -5.41
N GLY A 114 25.80 -14.71 -5.69
CA GLY A 114 27.14 -14.24 -6.05
C GLY A 114 28.22 -14.57 -5.00
N ASP A 115 29.49 -14.46 -5.40
CA ASP A 115 30.70 -14.90 -4.66
C ASP A 115 30.56 -15.02 -3.13
N GLY A 116 30.64 -16.28 -2.65
CA GLY A 116 30.68 -16.64 -1.22
C GLY A 116 29.33 -16.64 -0.50
N ARG A 117 28.22 -16.33 -1.17
CA ARG A 117 26.87 -16.30 -0.57
C ARG A 117 26.15 -17.61 -0.80
N LYS A 118 25.28 -18.00 0.12
CA LYS A 118 24.28 -19.06 -0.08
C LYS A 118 22.89 -18.47 0.09
N TRP A 119 21.94 -18.86 -0.76
CA TRP A 119 20.54 -18.63 -0.48
C TRP A 119 20.10 -19.49 0.69
N GLY A 120 19.27 -18.95 1.56
CA GLY A 120 18.64 -19.69 2.64
C GLY A 120 17.82 -18.76 3.54
N GLY A 121 17.17 -19.34 4.54
CA GLY A 121 16.14 -18.62 5.30
C GLY A 121 14.83 -18.49 4.53
N CYS A 122 13.93 -17.64 5.03
CA CYS A 122 12.66 -17.34 4.40
C CYS A 122 12.78 -16.01 3.66
N SER A 123 12.77 -16.06 2.33
CA SER A 123 12.61 -14.83 1.58
C SER A 123 11.15 -14.44 1.53
N GLU A 124 10.88 -13.17 1.77
CA GLU A 124 9.52 -12.62 1.80
C GLU A 124 8.95 -12.51 0.38
N ASP A 125 7.74 -13.02 0.15
CA ASP A 125 7.03 -12.94 -1.14
C ASP A 125 6.27 -11.61 -1.25
N ALA A 126 6.98 -10.57 -1.69
CA ALA A 126 6.43 -9.22 -1.86
C ALA A 126 5.42 -9.15 -3.02
N ASP A 127 5.58 -9.98 -4.05
CA ASP A 127 4.68 -10.03 -5.19
C ASP A 127 3.29 -10.50 -4.77
N PHE A 128 3.21 -11.52 -3.91
CA PHE A 128 1.94 -11.99 -3.35
C PHE A 128 1.22 -10.90 -2.53
N GLY A 129 1.94 -10.19 -1.65
CA GLY A 129 1.36 -9.10 -0.86
C GLY A 129 0.84 -7.95 -1.73
N VAL A 130 1.60 -7.56 -2.76
CA VAL A 130 1.18 -6.54 -3.74
C VAL A 130 -0.05 -6.99 -4.53
N LEU A 131 -0.12 -8.26 -4.94
CA LEU A 131 -1.30 -8.82 -5.62
C LEU A 131 -2.54 -8.72 -4.74
N VAL A 132 -2.44 -9.16 -3.48
CA VAL A 132 -3.53 -9.10 -2.50
C VAL A 132 -3.99 -7.66 -2.27
N SER A 133 -3.04 -6.74 -2.06
CA SER A 133 -3.33 -5.31 -1.92
C SER A 133 -4.06 -4.74 -3.13
N ARG A 134 -3.62 -5.09 -4.35
CA ARG A 134 -4.25 -4.66 -5.60
C ARG A 134 -5.68 -5.17 -5.74
N GLU A 135 -5.91 -6.47 -5.52
CA GLU A 135 -7.24 -7.05 -5.64
C GLU A 135 -8.22 -6.47 -4.62
N PHE A 136 -7.77 -6.16 -3.41
CA PHE A 136 -8.62 -5.65 -2.34
C PHE A 136 -8.86 -4.14 -2.42
N ALA A 137 -7.83 -3.33 -2.57
CA ALA A 137 -7.93 -1.86 -2.59
C ALA A 137 -8.64 -1.37 -3.86
N ASP A 138 -8.26 -1.91 -5.03
CA ASP A 138 -8.77 -1.43 -6.32
C ASP A 138 -10.16 -2.04 -6.64
N ALA A 139 -10.67 -2.95 -5.81
CA ALA A 139 -12.03 -3.49 -5.95
C ALA A 139 -13.13 -2.42 -5.87
N ARG A 140 -12.85 -1.28 -5.22
CA ARG A 140 -13.76 -0.13 -5.13
C ARG A 140 -13.58 0.87 -6.27
N GLU A 141 -12.41 0.87 -6.90
CA GLU A 141 -12.02 1.84 -7.91
C GLU A 141 -12.39 1.37 -9.33
N ASN A 142 -13.65 0.97 -9.53
CA ASN A 142 -14.14 0.44 -10.80
C ASN A 142 -14.88 1.48 -11.67
N ARG A 143 -15.09 2.68 -11.15
CA ARG A 143 -15.79 3.75 -11.88
C ARG A 143 -14.83 4.39 -12.90
N PRO A 144 -15.35 4.80 -14.07
CA PRO A 144 -14.58 5.56 -15.05
C PRO A 144 -14.55 7.06 -14.68
N ASP A 145 -14.37 7.38 -13.40
CA ASP A 145 -14.28 8.74 -12.89
C ASP A 145 -12.83 9.13 -12.50
N ALA A 146 -12.60 10.44 -12.37
CA ALA A 146 -11.29 11.01 -12.06
C ALA A 146 -10.77 10.53 -10.70
N ARG A 147 -11.69 10.33 -9.75
CA ARG A 147 -11.32 9.91 -8.40
C ARG A 147 -10.78 8.49 -8.38
N SER A 148 -11.48 7.56 -9.02
CA SER A 148 -10.98 6.18 -9.15
C SER A 148 -9.71 6.10 -9.97
N ALA A 149 -9.52 6.98 -10.98
CA ALA A 149 -8.25 7.07 -11.68
C ALA A 149 -7.08 7.50 -10.76
N MET A 150 -7.29 8.54 -9.94
CA MET A 150 -6.31 9.00 -8.95
C MET A 150 -6.01 7.91 -7.91
N ASN A 151 -7.04 7.32 -7.32
CA ASN A 151 -6.90 6.31 -6.27
C ASN A 151 -6.14 5.09 -6.78
N ARG A 152 -6.46 4.56 -7.98
CA ARG A 152 -5.69 3.45 -8.58
C ARG A 152 -4.22 3.79 -8.77
N HIS A 153 -3.91 4.99 -9.25
CA HIS A 153 -2.53 5.43 -9.44
C HIS A 153 -1.76 5.48 -8.11
N ASN A 154 -2.33 6.14 -7.09
CA ASN A 154 -1.67 6.28 -5.80
C ASN A 154 -1.58 4.96 -5.03
N ASN A 155 -2.61 4.11 -5.12
CA ASN A 155 -2.56 2.76 -4.57
C ASN A 155 -1.41 1.96 -5.21
N GLU A 156 -1.22 2.08 -6.54
CA GLU A 156 -0.12 1.44 -7.24
C GLU A 156 1.23 1.98 -6.81
N ALA A 157 1.41 3.31 -6.72
CA ALA A 157 2.65 3.91 -6.23
C ALA A 157 3.05 3.39 -4.84
N GLY A 158 2.08 3.23 -3.94
CA GLY A 158 2.27 2.60 -2.64
C GLY A 158 2.75 1.14 -2.74
N ARG A 159 2.09 0.33 -3.58
CA ARG A 159 2.44 -1.08 -3.78
C ARG A 159 3.81 -1.27 -4.44
N THR A 160 4.09 -0.51 -5.50
CA THR A 160 5.38 -0.57 -6.22
C THR A 160 6.55 -0.25 -5.29
N THR A 161 6.35 0.67 -4.34
CA THR A 161 7.36 1.02 -3.33
C THR A 161 7.77 -0.20 -2.50
N ILE A 162 6.86 -1.12 -2.19
CA ILE A 162 7.20 -2.37 -1.46
C ILE A 162 8.17 -3.23 -2.27
N LEU A 163 7.92 -3.40 -3.57
CA LEU A 163 8.80 -4.17 -4.46
C LEU A 163 10.17 -3.48 -4.62
N ASP A 164 10.17 -2.17 -4.82
CA ASP A 164 11.37 -1.37 -5.04
C ASP A 164 12.31 -1.35 -3.81
N HIS A 165 11.79 -1.59 -2.61
CA HIS A 165 12.57 -1.56 -1.35
C HIS A 165 12.95 -2.94 -0.81
N MET A 166 12.65 -4.01 -1.55
CA MET A 166 13.16 -5.33 -1.22
C MET A 166 14.70 -5.32 -1.28
N HIS A 167 15.34 -5.84 -0.23
CA HIS A 167 16.80 -5.86 -0.15
C HIS A 167 17.31 -7.20 0.37
N LEU A 168 18.57 -7.51 0.07
CA LEU A 168 19.22 -8.69 0.59
C LEU A 168 19.58 -8.49 2.06
N LYS A 169 18.97 -9.30 2.93
CA LYS A 169 19.36 -9.44 4.33
C LYS A 169 20.20 -10.71 4.47
N CYS A 170 21.34 -10.60 5.15
CA CYS A 170 22.26 -11.72 5.32
C CYS A 170 22.58 -11.98 6.79
N LYS A 171 22.77 -13.25 7.14
CA LYS A 171 23.29 -13.70 8.43
C LYS A 171 24.66 -14.35 8.24
N CYS A 172 25.64 -13.91 9.01
CA CYS A 172 26.99 -14.46 9.01
C CYS A 172 27.10 -15.62 10.00
N HIS A 173 27.87 -16.64 9.62
CA HIS A 173 28.00 -17.91 10.35
C HIS A 173 29.45 -18.31 10.64
N GLY A 174 30.42 -17.43 10.40
CA GLY A 174 31.84 -17.69 10.64
C GLY A 174 32.20 -17.72 12.13
N LEU A 175 33.38 -18.28 12.43
CA LEU A 175 33.96 -18.32 13.77
C LEU A 175 34.02 -16.90 14.37
N SER A 176 33.60 -16.76 15.61
CA SER A 176 33.56 -15.47 16.33
C SER A 176 32.79 -14.35 15.62
N GLY A 177 31.84 -14.68 14.75
CA GLY A 177 31.05 -13.70 13.99
C GLY A 177 31.63 -13.31 12.63
N GLY A 178 32.64 -14.03 12.14
CA GLY A 178 33.16 -13.86 10.78
C GLY A 178 32.08 -14.05 9.70
N CYS A 179 32.24 -13.37 8.56
CA CYS A 179 31.28 -13.36 7.45
C CYS A 179 31.77 -14.12 6.21
N GLU A 180 32.75 -15.02 6.37
CA GLU A 180 33.30 -15.86 5.30
C GLU A 180 32.24 -16.82 4.74
N VAL A 181 31.32 -17.25 5.59
CA VAL A 181 30.10 -17.98 5.21
C VAL A 181 28.90 -17.15 5.66
N LYS A 182 28.04 -16.80 4.70
CA LYS A 182 26.79 -16.10 4.99
C LYS A 182 25.62 -16.63 4.18
N THR A 183 24.47 -16.61 4.81
CA THR A 183 23.18 -16.99 4.23
C THR A 183 22.37 -15.74 4.01
N CYS A 184 21.81 -15.54 2.82
CA CYS A 184 21.02 -14.35 2.49
C CYS A 184 19.62 -14.71 1.98
N TRP A 185 18.67 -13.81 2.23
CA TRP A 185 17.29 -13.85 1.74
C TRP A 185 16.81 -12.45 1.37
N TRP A 186 15.77 -12.37 0.53
CA TRP A 186 15.08 -11.10 0.27
C TRP A 186 14.17 -10.76 1.45
N ALA A 187 14.27 -9.53 1.94
CA ALA A 187 13.50 -9.05 3.07
C ALA A 187 12.95 -7.64 2.80
N GLN A 188 11.80 -7.36 3.39
CA GLN A 188 11.26 -6.00 3.43
C GLN A 188 12.05 -5.16 4.45
N PRO A 189 12.16 -3.83 4.26
CA PRO A 189 12.70 -2.93 5.28
C PRO A 189 11.74 -2.80 6.47
N ASP A 190 12.11 -2.01 7.47
CA ASP A 190 11.12 -1.52 8.43
C ASP A 190 10.11 -0.62 7.72
N PHE A 191 8.82 -0.71 8.09
CA PHE A 191 7.76 0.06 7.43
C PHE A 191 7.97 1.59 7.50
N ARG A 192 8.76 2.05 8.47
CA ARG A 192 9.21 3.45 8.56
C ARG A 192 9.90 3.93 7.28
N ALA A 193 10.76 3.11 6.68
CA ALA A 193 11.45 3.48 5.44
C ALA A 193 10.47 3.71 4.28
N ILE A 194 9.39 2.92 4.22
CA ILE A 194 8.30 3.08 3.25
C ILE A 194 7.52 4.37 3.53
N GLY A 195 7.22 4.64 4.80
CA GLY A 195 6.57 5.88 5.23
C GLY A 195 7.38 7.13 4.87
N ASP A 196 8.68 7.12 5.14
CA ASP A 196 9.59 8.22 4.81
C ASP A 196 9.67 8.44 3.29
N TYR A 197 9.83 7.37 2.51
CA TYR A 197 9.86 7.46 1.04
C TYR A 197 8.55 8.01 0.46
N LEU A 198 7.39 7.51 0.89
CA LEU A 198 6.10 8.01 0.43
C LEU A 198 5.85 9.44 0.91
N LYS A 199 6.44 9.85 2.04
CA LYS A 199 6.32 11.21 2.56
C LYS A 199 7.11 12.20 1.70
N ASP A 200 8.24 11.78 1.13
CA ASP A 200 8.95 12.54 0.09
C ASP A 200 8.12 12.62 -1.20
N LYS A 201 7.49 11.51 -1.62
CA LYS A 201 6.58 11.51 -2.78
C LYS A 201 5.35 12.39 -2.59
N TYR A 202 4.86 12.54 -1.36
CA TYR A 202 3.82 13.51 -1.04
C TYR A 202 4.31 14.95 -1.26
N ASP A 203 5.53 15.29 -0.85
CA ASP A 203 6.04 16.65 -1.03
C ASP A 203 6.23 17.00 -2.52
N SER A 204 6.56 16.01 -3.36
CA SER A 204 6.71 16.15 -4.80
C SER A 204 5.49 15.71 -5.63
N ALA A 205 4.31 15.55 -5.03
CA ALA A 205 3.13 15.04 -5.72
C ALA A 205 2.72 15.94 -6.90
N SER A 206 2.33 15.33 -8.02
CA SER A 206 1.97 16.03 -9.25
C SER A 206 0.51 16.44 -9.26
N GLU A 207 0.25 17.72 -9.54
CA GLU A 207 -1.10 18.25 -9.75
C GLU A 207 -1.59 17.89 -11.16
N MET A 208 -2.78 17.32 -11.24
CA MET A 208 -3.42 16.85 -12.46
C MET A 208 -4.64 17.70 -12.82
N VAL A 209 -5.06 17.61 -14.08
CA VAL A 209 -6.29 18.17 -14.61
C VAL A 209 -7.17 17.01 -15.08
N VAL A 210 -8.46 17.10 -14.80
CA VAL A 210 -9.46 16.14 -15.24
C VAL A 210 -9.85 16.42 -16.69
N GLU A 211 -9.69 15.42 -17.55
CA GLU A 211 -10.16 15.45 -18.93
C GLU A 211 -11.32 14.48 -19.11
N LYS A 212 -12.29 14.85 -19.94
CA LYS A 212 -13.51 14.08 -20.21
C LYS A 212 -13.56 13.71 -21.67
N HIS A 213 -13.64 12.42 -21.97
CA HIS A 213 -13.87 11.93 -23.33
C HIS A 213 -14.91 10.82 -23.34
N ARG A 214 -15.44 10.54 -24.54
CA ARG A 214 -16.50 9.56 -24.74
C ARG A 214 -15.92 8.30 -25.36
N GLU A 215 -16.11 7.18 -24.67
CA GLU A 215 -15.78 5.84 -25.15
C GLU A 215 -17.07 5.06 -25.48
N SER A 216 -16.92 3.84 -26.01
CA SER A 216 -18.05 2.96 -26.37
C SER A 216 -18.96 2.64 -25.19
N ARG A 217 -18.42 2.61 -23.96
CA ARG A 217 -19.15 2.31 -22.72
C ARG A 217 -19.70 3.56 -21.99
N GLY A 218 -19.46 4.77 -22.50
CA GLY A 218 -19.95 6.01 -21.92
C GLY A 218 -18.86 7.07 -21.73
N TRP A 219 -19.14 8.05 -20.87
CA TRP A 219 -18.18 9.08 -20.49
C TRP A 219 -17.10 8.50 -19.57
N VAL A 220 -15.86 8.87 -19.84
CA VAL A 220 -14.68 8.49 -19.05
C VAL A 220 -13.93 9.76 -18.67
N GLU A 221 -13.49 9.82 -17.42
CA GLU A 221 -12.60 10.87 -16.91
C GLU A 221 -11.18 10.33 -16.80
N THR A 222 -10.20 11.07 -17.32
CA THR A 222 -8.77 10.78 -17.21
C THR A 222 -8.02 11.93 -16.57
N LEU A 223 -6.79 11.64 -16.12
CA LEU A 223 -5.93 12.62 -15.46
C LEU A 223 -4.75 12.95 -16.36
N ARG A 224 -4.57 14.24 -16.65
CA ARG A 224 -3.41 14.76 -17.37
C ARG A 224 -2.60 15.68 -16.46
N ALA A 225 -1.26 15.61 -16.52
CA ALA A 225 -0.40 16.52 -15.76
C ALA A 225 -0.74 17.98 -16.07
N LYS A 226 -1.00 18.79 -15.05
CA LYS A 226 -1.40 20.20 -15.21
C LYS A 226 -0.32 21.02 -15.89
N TYR A 227 0.93 20.81 -15.50
CA TYR A 227 2.08 21.58 -15.96
C TYR A 227 2.95 20.74 -16.90
N ALA A 228 2.71 20.85 -18.21
CA ALA A 228 3.38 20.05 -19.24
C ALA A 228 4.90 20.34 -19.40
N LEU A 229 5.41 21.42 -18.80
CA LEU A 229 6.83 21.78 -18.83
C LEU A 229 7.69 20.97 -17.85
N PHE A 230 7.06 20.36 -16.83
CA PHE A 230 7.76 19.49 -15.88
C PHE A 230 7.69 18.04 -16.33
N LYS A 231 8.55 17.20 -15.75
CA LYS A 231 8.52 15.76 -16.00
C LYS A 231 7.14 15.21 -15.59
N PRO A 232 6.48 14.40 -16.43
CA PRO A 232 5.22 13.77 -16.07
C PRO A 232 5.42 12.77 -14.92
N PRO A 233 4.40 12.56 -14.07
CA PRO A 233 4.47 11.58 -12.99
C PRO A 233 4.62 10.16 -13.56
N THR A 234 5.43 9.36 -12.90
CA THR A 234 5.60 7.92 -13.13
C THR A 234 4.63 7.12 -12.25
N GLU A 235 4.60 5.79 -12.43
CA GLU A 235 3.83 4.89 -11.55
C GLU A 235 4.27 4.93 -10.07
N ARG A 236 5.45 5.50 -9.77
CA ARG A 236 6.02 5.62 -8.41
C ARG A 236 5.75 6.98 -7.77
N ASP A 237 5.10 7.88 -8.48
CA ASP A 237 4.81 9.23 -8.02
C ASP A 237 3.36 9.32 -7.51
N LEU A 238 3.09 10.31 -6.66
CA LEU A 238 1.72 10.58 -6.22
C LEU A 238 1.07 11.65 -7.10
N VAL A 239 -0.23 11.51 -7.34
CA VAL A 239 -1.03 12.45 -8.12
C VAL A 239 -2.26 12.90 -7.36
N TYR A 240 -2.67 14.15 -7.57
CA TYR A 240 -3.89 14.74 -7.02
C TYR A 240 -4.46 15.80 -7.98
N TYR A 241 -5.71 16.20 -7.82
CA TYR A 241 -6.32 17.21 -8.72
C TYR A 241 -7.20 18.26 -8.01
N GLU A 242 -7.38 18.17 -6.70
CA GLU A 242 -8.06 19.19 -5.90
C GLU A 242 -7.10 19.83 -4.89
N ASN A 243 -7.26 21.14 -4.68
CA ASN A 243 -6.50 21.85 -3.65
C ASN A 243 -6.91 21.38 -2.26
N SER A 244 -5.93 21.18 -1.40
CA SER A 244 -6.16 20.90 0.02
C SER A 244 -6.88 22.09 0.69
N PRO A 245 -7.83 21.84 1.60
CA PRO A 245 -8.49 22.91 2.33
C PRO A 245 -7.53 23.60 3.30
N ASN A 246 -7.94 24.74 3.85
CA ASN A 246 -7.23 25.36 4.94
C ASN A 246 -7.50 24.60 6.25
N PHE A 247 -6.46 24.02 6.84
CA PHE A 247 -6.51 23.28 8.10
C PHE A 247 -6.27 24.15 9.35
N CYS A 248 -6.27 25.48 9.25
CA CYS A 248 -6.14 26.37 10.42
C CYS A 248 -7.41 26.38 11.27
N GLU A 249 -8.56 26.50 10.62
CA GLU A 249 -9.85 26.68 11.28
C GLU A 249 -10.67 25.39 11.20
N PRO A 250 -11.44 25.04 12.25
CA PRO A 250 -12.32 23.88 12.22
C PRO A 250 -13.33 23.99 11.07
N ASN A 251 -13.48 22.93 10.27
CA ASN A 251 -14.41 22.94 9.15
C ASN A 251 -15.13 21.58 9.02
N PRO A 252 -16.38 21.47 9.51
CA PRO A 252 -17.15 20.23 9.49
C PRO A 252 -17.34 19.59 8.11
N GLY A 253 -17.18 20.35 7.02
CA GLY A 253 -17.26 19.84 5.64
C GLY A 253 -15.96 19.21 5.12
N THR A 254 -14.86 19.29 5.87
CA THR A 254 -13.55 18.73 5.50
C THR A 254 -12.93 17.85 6.59
N GLY A 255 -13.67 17.61 7.68
CA GLY A 255 -13.21 16.90 8.88
C GLY A 255 -12.71 17.85 9.96
#